data_AF-A0A1H8QXS6-F1
#
_entry.id   AF-A0A1H8QXS6-F1
#
_cell.length_a   1.000
_cell.length_b   1.000
_cell.length_c   1.000
_cell.angle_alpha   90.00
_cell.angle_beta   90.00
_cell.angle_gamma   90.00
#
_symmetry.space_group_name_H-M   'P 1'
#
loop_
_entity.id
_entity.type
_entity.pdbx_description
1 polymer ?
#
loop_
_entity_poly.entity_id
_entity_poly.type
_entity_poly.pdbx_seq_one_letter_code
_entity_poly.pdbx_strand_id
1 'polypeptide(L)'
;MTGYLDAMRSTLAEIIGERDRVVALALPDNLSPAVAPVVSDAVEQLIAFQGRRYARLYLDRIGRFAHRRDVGDALLIEIAQLLAMRMAYEDPIRIAQLALAEAAIGPDGVATNRVDRKCRFRIDELVSALPIVVADPMLDVIGALGWQRLPVKMRFNATGWLGIRRLRIESWLRRWRMLSIRYAKERIWVERWLHMIDRCLAKRPEAVWTIVQSATMIRGYGDPYLYGMANWTLIIDSLVKPVFAGALTLPDLSAAIAEARTAALPDRRQTALKSAIAAIRTRASAGTVPASAMP
;
A
#
# COMPACT_ATOMS: atom_id res chain seq x y z
N MET A 1 -35.19 -19.54 -12.06
CA MET A 1 -35.05 -18.84 -10.77
C MET A 1 -34.00 -19.46 -9.85
N THR A 2 -33.75 -20.77 -9.91
CA THR A 2 -32.74 -21.50 -9.12
C THR A 2 -31.31 -21.01 -9.36
N GLY A 3 -30.90 -20.80 -10.61
CA GLY A 3 -29.53 -20.31 -10.92
C GLY A 3 -29.23 -18.88 -10.45
N TYR A 4 -30.24 -18.01 -10.34
CA TYR A 4 -30.07 -16.66 -9.81
C TYR A 4 -29.89 -16.67 -8.29
N LEU A 5 -30.67 -17.50 -7.59
CA LEU A 5 -30.53 -17.69 -6.14
C LEU A 5 -29.21 -18.35 -5.77
N ASP A 6 -28.68 -19.26 -6.60
CA ASP A 6 -27.36 -19.86 -6.41
C ASP A 6 -26.21 -18.91 -6.75
N ALA A 7 -26.35 -18.08 -7.78
CA ALA A 7 -25.39 -17.02 -8.08
C ALA A 7 -25.36 -15.97 -6.95
N MET A 8 -26.53 -15.60 -6.43
CA MET A 8 -26.69 -14.65 -5.32
C MET A 8 -26.20 -15.27 -3.99
N ARG A 9 -26.46 -16.56 -3.73
CA ARG A 9 -25.88 -17.28 -2.59
C ARG A 9 -24.38 -17.47 -2.72
N SER A 10 -23.84 -17.71 -3.92
CA SER A 10 -22.40 -17.85 -4.13
C SER A 10 -21.69 -16.51 -3.95
N THR A 11 -22.24 -15.42 -4.48
CA THR A 11 -21.72 -14.06 -4.24
C THR A 11 -21.89 -13.68 -2.78
N LEU A 12 -23.01 -13.98 -2.13
CA LEU A 12 -23.20 -13.76 -0.71
C LEU A 12 -22.26 -14.63 0.14
N ALA A 13 -22.00 -15.89 -0.19
CA ALA A 13 -21.07 -16.77 0.53
C ALA A 13 -19.61 -16.33 0.33
N GLU A 14 -19.27 -15.80 -0.85
CA GLU A 14 -17.97 -15.16 -1.12
C GLU A 14 -17.84 -13.83 -0.35
N ILE A 15 -18.90 -13.04 -0.26
CA ILE A 15 -18.99 -11.83 0.57
C ILE A 15 -18.98 -12.20 2.06
N ILE A 16 -19.61 -13.31 2.47
CA ILE A 16 -19.71 -13.79 3.86
C ILE A 16 -18.43 -14.54 4.28
N GLY A 17 -17.50 -14.81 3.36
CA GLY A 17 -16.19 -15.38 3.69
C GLY A 17 -16.24 -16.81 4.23
N GLU A 18 -17.34 -17.56 4.01
CA GLU A 18 -17.43 -18.97 4.40
C GLU A 18 -16.34 -19.83 3.72
N ARG A 19 -15.96 -19.45 2.49
CA ARG A 19 -14.85 -20.11 1.76
C ARG A 19 -13.46 -19.70 2.23
N ASP A 20 -13.33 -18.68 3.08
CA ASP A 20 -12.03 -18.20 3.55
C ASP A 20 -11.39 -19.16 4.56
N ARG A 21 -12.21 -19.90 5.33
CA ARG A 21 -11.74 -20.85 6.36
C ARG A 21 -10.98 -22.06 5.78
N VAL A 22 -11.23 -22.40 4.53
CA VAL A 22 -10.70 -23.62 3.88
C VAL A 22 -9.37 -23.36 3.14
N VAL A 23 -8.91 -22.10 3.08
CA VAL A 23 -7.68 -21.75 2.36
C VAL A 23 -6.46 -22.21 3.17
N ALA A 24 -5.74 -23.19 2.65
CA ALA A 24 -4.43 -23.59 3.18
C ALA A 24 -3.41 -22.46 2.96
N LEU A 25 -2.69 -22.13 4.02
CA LEU A 25 -1.59 -21.18 4.01
C LEU A 25 -0.32 -21.99 4.23
N ALA A 26 0.53 -22.04 3.22
CA ALA A 26 1.84 -22.67 3.28
C ALA A 26 2.88 -21.58 3.01
N LEU A 27 3.89 -21.51 3.85
CA LEU A 27 5.03 -20.62 3.61
C LEU A 27 5.79 -21.10 2.37
N PRO A 28 6.41 -20.20 1.58
CA PRO A 28 7.26 -20.59 0.46
C PRO A 28 8.34 -21.60 0.86
N ASP A 29 8.56 -22.59 0.02
CA ASP A 29 9.64 -23.56 0.21
C ASP A 29 10.99 -22.82 0.18
N ASN A 30 11.91 -23.20 1.09
CA ASN A 30 13.26 -22.63 1.25
C ASN A 30 13.34 -21.25 1.92
N LEU A 31 12.35 -20.83 2.72
CA LEU A 31 12.56 -19.69 3.61
C LEU A 31 13.63 -20.01 4.66
N SER A 32 14.64 -19.14 4.74
CA SER A 32 15.63 -19.17 5.81
C SER A 32 14.96 -18.99 7.19
N PRO A 33 15.54 -19.55 8.27
CA PRO A 33 15.04 -19.38 9.64
C PRO A 33 14.89 -17.91 10.07
N ALA A 34 15.64 -17.00 9.47
CA ALA A 34 15.54 -15.57 9.73
C ALA A 34 14.31 -14.92 9.07
N VAL A 35 13.89 -15.43 7.91
CA VAL A 35 12.81 -14.85 7.10
C VAL A 35 11.44 -15.42 7.49
N ALA A 36 11.39 -16.70 7.85
CA ALA A 36 10.17 -17.41 8.22
C ALA A 36 9.30 -16.70 9.29
N PRO A 37 9.83 -16.21 10.44
CA PRO A 37 9.00 -15.55 11.45
C PRO A 37 8.40 -14.24 10.92
N VAL A 38 9.16 -13.45 10.16
CA VAL A 38 8.68 -12.18 9.58
C VAL A 38 7.52 -12.41 8.62
N VAL A 39 7.61 -13.43 7.78
CA VAL A 39 6.54 -13.79 6.84
C VAL A 39 5.32 -14.33 7.59
N SER A 40 5.52 -15.10 8.67
CA SER A 40 4.43 -15.62 9.51
C SER A 40 3.66 -14.48 10.18
N ASP A 41 4.35 -13.54 10.81
CA ASP A 41 3.73 -12.37 11.47
C ASP A 41 2.92 -11.53 10.46
N ALA A 42 3.48 -11.32 9.27
CA ALA A 42 2.80 -10.64 8.18
C ALA A 42 1.53 -11.38 7.73
N VAL A 43 1.58 -12.72 7.64
CA VAL A 43 0.40 -13.54 7.32
C VAL A 43 -0.69 -13.37 8.37
N GLU A 44 -0.36 -13.45 9.66
CA GLU A 44 -1.33 -13.26 10.75
C GLU A 44 -1.97 -11.87 10.71
N GLN A 45 -1.15 -10.84 10.50
CA GLN A 45 -1.62 -9.47 10.33
C GLN A 45 -2.62 -9.35 9.17
N LEU A 46 -2.35 -10.01 8.04
CA LEU A 46 -3.19 -9.95 6.84
C LEU A 46 -4.46 -10.79 6.95
N ILE A 47 -4.42 -11.89 7.72
CA ILE A 47 -5.62 -12.65 8.10
C ILE A 47 -6.54 -11.76 8.95
N ALA A 48 -6.00 -11.07 9.95
CA ALA A 48 -6.76 -10.13 10.76
C ALA A 48 -7.32 -8.97 9.91
N PHE A 49 -6.52 -8.46 8.96
CA PHE A 49 -6.89 -7.39 8.06
C PHE A 49 -8.09 -7.77 7.16
N GLN A 50 -7.95 -8.81 6.32
CA GLN A 50 -8.91 -9.13 5.27
C GLN A 50 -9.27 -10.61 5.16
N GLY A 51 -8.46 -11.52 5.71
CA GLY A 51 -8.72 -12.96 5.70
C GLY A 51 -7.61 -13.79 5.04
N ARG A 52 -7.81 -15.11 5.00
CA ARG A 52 -6.80 -16.09 4.56
C ARG A 52 -6.53 -16.00 3.05
N ARG A 53 -7.54 -15.78 2.21
CA ARG A 53 -7.36 -15.53 0.76
C ARG A 53 -6.43 -14.34 0.50
N TYR A 54 -6.53 -13.30 1.31
CA TYR A 54 -5.68 -12.12 1.17
C TYR A 54 -4.25 -12.37 1.64
N ALA A 55 -4.07 -13.13 2.72
CA ALA A 55 -2.75 -13.57 3.17
C ALA A 55 -2.07 -14.51 2.15
N ARG A 56 -2.83 -15.37 1.44
CA ARG A 56 -2.28 -16.17 0.33
C ARG A 56 -1.73 -15.28 -0.79
N LEU A 57 -2.44 -14.21 -1.16
CA LEU A 57 -1.95 -13.27 -2.17
C LEU A 57 -0.62 -12.60 -1.78
N TYR A 58 -0.40 -12.38 -0.48
CA TYR A 58 0.89 -11.93 0.02
C TYR A 58 1.98 -12.99 -0.14
N LEU A 59 1.69 -14.24 0.23
CA LEU A 59 2.62 -15.37 0.05
C LEU A 59 2.97 -15.59 -1.42
N ASP A 60 2.00 -15.50 -2.32
CA ASP A 60 2.22 -15.62 -3.77
C ASP A 60 3.18 -14.53 -4.30
N ARG A 61 3.14 -13.33 -3.71
CA ARG A 61 4.02 -12.22 -4.08
C ARG A 61 5.42 -12.38 -3.50
N ILE A 62 5.53 -12.80 -2.23
CA ILE A 62 6.82 -13.07 -1.58
C ILE A 62 7.52 -14.26 -2.24
N GLY A 63 6.78 -15.29 -2.63
CA GLY A 63 7.32 -16.44 -3.36
C GLY A 63 8.09 -16.06 -4.61
N ARG A 64 7.67 -15.01 -5.33
CA ARG A 64 8.38 -14.50 -6.53
C ARG A 64 9.83 -14.07 -6.25
N PHE A 65 10.11 -13.63 -5.02
CA PHE A 65 11.43 -13.17 -4.59
C PHE A 65 12.15 -14.22 -3.74
N ALA A 66 11.43 -15.07 -3.01
CA ALA A 66 12.02 -16.11 -2.18
C ALA A 66 12.79 -17.18 -3.00
N HIS A 67 12.40 -17.43 -4.24
CA HIS A 67 13.08 -18.39 -5.11
C HIS A 67 14.31 -17.82 -5.84
N ARG A 68 14.63 -16.54 -5.65
CA ARG A 68 15.70 -15.84 -6.36
C ARG A 68 17.01 -15.87 -5.59
N ARG A 69 18.09 -16.32 -6.23
CA ARG A 69 19.43 -16.38 -5.62
C ARG A 69 20.09 -15.01 -5.47
N ASP A 70 19.65 -14.02 -6.25
CA ASP A 70 20.12 -12.64 -6.20
C ASP A 70 19.44 -11.81 -5.08
N VAL A 71 18.53 -12.42 -4.31
CA VAL A 71 17.85 -11.80 -3.17
C VAL A 71 18.33 -12.48 -1.89
N GLY A 72 19.17 -11.78 -1.12
CA GLY A 72 19.58 -12.25 0.21
C GLY A 72 18.49 -12.07 1.27
N ASP A 73 18.60 -12.80 2.39
CA ASP A 73 17.63 -12.80 3.49
C ASP A 73 17.25 -11.40 3.98
N ALA A 74 18.23 -10.51 4.16
CA ALA A 74 17.99 -9.14 4.63
C ALA A 74 17.08 -8.34 3.68
N LEU A 75 17.30 -8.47 2.36
CA LEU A 75 16.47 -7.79 1.36
C LEU A 75 15.07 -8.40 1.32
N LEU A 76 14.96 -9.72 1.45
CA LEU A 76 13.68 -10.42 1.48
C LEU A 76 12.85 -10.05 2.72
N ILE A 77 13.48 -9.91 3.88
CA ILE A 77 12.85 -9.43 5.12
C ILE A 77 12.29 -8.02 4.91
N GLU A 78 13.07 -7.11 4.33
CA GLU A 78 12.62 -5.73 4.07
C GLU A 78 11.42 -5.72 3.09
N ILE A 79 11.49 -6.50 2.00
CA ILE A 79 10.38 -6.66 1.06
C ILE A 79 9.15 -7.22 1.77
N ALA A 80 9.32 -8.24 2.62
CA ALA A 80 8.25 -8.88 3.38
C ALA A 80 7.52 -7.90 4.31
N GLN A 81 8.27 -7.11 5.07
CA GLN A 81 7.72 -6.13 6.02
C GLN A 81 7.01 -4.99 5.28
N LEU A 82 7.65 -4.40 4.27
CA LEU A 82 7.07 -3.29 3.52
C LEU A 82 5.87 -3.74 2.70
N LEU A 83 5.90 -4.93 2.08
CA LEU A 83 4.76 -5.46 1.36
C LEU A 83 3.57 -5.70 2.30
N ALA A 84 3.78 -6.27 3.48
CA ALA A 84 2.73 -6.48 4.47
C ALA A 84 2.12 -5.15 4.91
N MET A 85 2.96 -4.16 5.23
CA MET A 85 2.55 -2.80 5.58
C MET A 85 1.70 -2.17 4.46
N ARG A 86 2.12 -2.28 3.20
CA ARG A 86 1.42 -1.69 2.05
C ARG A 86 0.13 -2.44 1.69
N MET A 87 0.10 -3.76 1.87
CA MET A 87 -1.12 -4.56 1.70
C MET A 87 -2.14 -4.31 2.81
N ALA A 88 -1.71 -3.96 4.02
CA ALA A 88 -2.54 -3.63 5.17
C ALA A 88 -2.70 -2.11 5.37
N TYR A 89 -3.04 -1.39 4.30
CA TYR A 89 -3.18 0.06 4.30
C TYR A 89 -4.26 0.58 5.28
N GLU A 90 -4.10 1.83 5.72
CA GLU A 90 -5.01 2.47 6.67
C GLU A 90 -6.23 3.07 5.98
N ASP A 91 -7.34 2.34 6.00
CA ASP A 91 -8.67 2.83 5.66
C ASP A 91 -9.55 2.96 6.92
N PRO A 92 -10.73 3.62 6.84
CA PRO A 92 -11.63 3.73 7.99
C PRO A 92 -11.98 2.37 8.63
N ILE A 93 -12.13 1.33 7.81
CA ILE A 93 -12.41 -0.03 8.27
C ILE A 93 -11.23 -0.58 9.09
N ARG A 94 -9.99 -0.38 8.64
CA ARG A 94 -8.78 -0.83 9.32
C ARG A 94 -8.56 -0.05 10.60
N ILE A 95 -8.82 1.25 10.59
CA ILE A 95 -8.74 2.08 11.79
C ILE A 95 -9.77 1.62 12.83
N ALA A 96 -10.98 1.23 12.41
CA ALA A 96 -11.95 0.60 13.30
C ALA A 96 -11.46 -0.76 13.85
N GLN A 97 -10.87 -1.61 13.00
CA GLN A 97 -10.26 -2.89 13.43
C GLN A 97 -9.15 -2.67 14.46
N LEU A 98 -8.26 -1.71 14.21
CA LEU A 98 -7.16 -1.36 15.12
C LEU A 98 -7.69 -0.79 16.44
N ALA A 99 -8.72 0.06 16.40
CA ALA A 99 -9.35 0.60 17.60
C ALA A 99 -10.02 -0.49 18.44
N LEU A 100 -10.64 -1.49 17.82
CA LEU A 100 -11.20 -2.66 18.52
C LEU A 100 -10.12 -3.55 19.13
N ALA A 101 -9.03 -3.79 18.40
CA ALA A 101 -7.91 -4.59 18.90
C ALA A 101 -7.22 -3.91 20.09
N GLU A 102 -6.97 -2.60 20.00
CA GLU A 102 -6.38 -1.79 21.07
C GLU A 102 -7.28 -1.72 22.31
N ALA A 103 -8.60 -1.64 22.11
CA ALA A 103 -9.58 -1.64 23.20
C ALA A 103 -9.56 -2.93 24.03
N ALA A 104 -8.97 -4.02 23.52
CA ALA A 104 -8.83 -5.31 24.19
C ALA A 104 -10.13 -5.74 24.86
N ILE A 105 -11.19 -5.85 24.05
CA ILE A 105 -12.55 -6.14 24.52
C ILE A 105 -12.58 -7.56 25.06
N GLY A 106 -12.83 -7.70 26.37
CA GLY A 106 -12.98 -8.98 27.04
C GLY A 106 -14.25 -9.73 26.64
N PRO A 107 -14.40 -10.99 27.07
CA PRO A 107 -15.60 -11.80 26.81
C PRO A 107 -16.89 -11.12 27.30
N ASP A 108 -16.80 -10.29 28.34
CA ASP A 108 -17.91 -9.54 28.93
C ASP A 108 -18.36 -8.34 28.06
N GLY A 109 -17.69 -8.10 26.93
CA GLY A 109 -17.99 -7.00 26.01
C GLY A 109 -17.52 -5.62 26.50
N VAL A 110 -16.82 -5.57 27.64
CA VAL A 110 -16.23 -4.37 28.21
C VAL A 110 -14.82 -4.17 27.64
N ALA A 111 -14.52 -2.94 27.22
CA ALA A 111 -13.19 -2.56 26.78
C ALA A 111 -12.26 -2.40 28.00
N THR A 112 -11.11 -3.07 27.96
CA THR A 112 -10.07 -2.92 28.98
C THR A 112 -9.34 -1.59 28.83
N ASN A 113 -9.14 -1.14 27.59
CA ASN A 113 -8.45 0.10 27.27
C ASN A 113 -9.39 1.16 26.69
N ARG A 114 -9.23 2.41 27.12
CA ARG A 114 -9.98 3.54 26.55
C ARG A 114 -9.35 3.98 25.23
N VAL A 115 -10.03 3.71 24.13
CA VAL A 115 -9.61 4.15 22.79
C VAL A 115 -10.51 5.28 22.30
N ASP A 116 -9.92 6.44 22.03
CA ASP A 116 -10.57 7.57 21.38
C ASP A 116 -9.65 8.18 20.32
N ARG A 117 -9.78 7.70 19.07
CA ARG A 117 -8.97 8.18 17.94
C ARG A 117 -9.77 9.15 17.08
N LYS A 118 -9.18 10.30 16.79
CA LYS A 118 -9.74 11.30 15.86
C LYS A 118 -8.94 11.28 14.57
N CYS A 119 -9.56 10.77 13.51
CA CYS A 119 -8.96 10.72 12.18
C CYS A 119 -9.60 11.79 11.29
N ARG A 120 -8.77 12.40 10.44
CA ARG A 120 -9.23 13.34 9.41
C ARG A 120 -9.06 12.64 8.06
N PHE A 121 -10.18 12.29 7.46
CA PHE A 121 -10.21 11.79 6.08
C PHE A 121 -10.70 12.88 5.16
N ARG A 122 -10.59 12.65 3.86
CA ARG A 122 -11.31 13.45 2.87
C ARG A 122 -12.54 12.70 2.37
N ILE A 123 -13.51 13.43 1.83
CA ILE A 123 -14.73 12.83 1.26
C ILE A 123 -14.36 11.84 0.16
N ASP A 124 -13.43 12.18 -0.74
CA ASP A 124 -12.96 11.28 -1.78
C ASP A 124 -12.35 9.98 -1.25
N GLU A 125 -11.64 10.03 -0.12
CA GLU A 125 -11.09 8.84 0.53
C GLU A 125 -12.16 7.95 1.16
N LEU A 126 -13.17 8.56 1.78
CA LEU A 126 -14.28 7.83 2.39
C LEU A 126 -15.12 7.15 1.30
N VAL A 127 -15.41 7.87 0.21
CA VAL A 127 -16.12 7.33 -0.94
C VAL A 127 -15.28 6.28 -1.65
N SER A 128 -13.96 6.47 -1.77
CA SER A 128 -13.06 5.47 -2.37
C SER A 128 -12.98 4.17 -1.56
N ALA A 129 -13.39 4.15 -0.29
CA ALA A 129 -13.48 2.94 0.52
C ALA A 129 -14.79 2.16 0.28
N LEU A 130 -15.76 2.74 -0.43
CA LEU A 130 -17.01 2.07 -0.82
C LEU A 130 -16.81 1.21 -2.08
N PRO A 131 -17.70 0.23 -2.34
CA PRO A 131 -17.68 -0.54 -3.57
C PRO A 131 -17.73 0.35 -4.82
N ILE A 132 -16.98 -0.01 -5.86
CA ILE A 132 -16.84 0.77 -7.12
C ILE A 132 -18.20 1.22 -7.67
N VAL A 133 -19.21 0.34 -7.68
CA VAL A 133 -20.56 0.61 -8.20
C VAL A 133 -21.26 1.78 -7.49
N VAL A 134 -20.96 2.00 -6.21
CA VAL A 134 -21.49 3.12 -5.42
C VAL A 134 -20.55 4.31 -5.47
N ALA A 135 -19.25 4.04 -5.42
CA ALA A 135 -18.22 5.05 -5.29
C ALA A 135 -18.07 5.91 -6.55
N ASP A 136 -18.08 5.31 -7.75
CA ASP A 136 -17.92 6.02 -9.02
C ASP A 136 -18.98 7.13 -9.23
N PRO A 137 -20.31 6.85 -9.20
CA PRO A 137 -21.30 7.91 -9.39
C PRO A 137 -21.27 8.96 -8.27
N MET A 138 -20.92 8.57 -7.04
CA MET A 138 -20.75 9.52 -5.93
C MET A 138 -19.56 10.45 -6.15
N LEU A 139 -18.43 9.95 -6.63
CA LEU A 139 -17.25 10.77 -6.92
C LEU A 139 -17.50 11.79 -8.02
N ASP A 140 -18.32 11.43 -9.03
CA ASP A 140 -18.74 12.34 -10.10
C ASP A 140 -19.62 13.48 -9.54
N VAL A 141 -20.63 13.15 -8.75
CA VAL A 141 -21.54 14.14 -8.13
C VAL A 141 -20.78 15.06 -7.17
N ILE A 142 -19.98 14.49 -6.27
CA ILE A 142 -19.18 15.25 -5.31
C ILE A 142 -18.09 16.06 -6.03
N GLY A 143 -17.60 15.56 -7.17
CA GLY A 143 -16.69 16.27 -8.07
C GLY A 143 -17.31 17.49 -8.70
N ALA A 144 -18.51 17.37 -9.26
CA ALA A 144 -19.28 18.48 -9.79
C ALA A 144 -19.57 19.56 -8.73
N LEU A 145 -19.76 19.14 -7.48
CA LEU A 145 -19.98 20.03 -6.33
C LEU A 145 -18.68 20.62 -5.74
N GLY A 146 -17.51 20.16 -6.16
CA GLY A 146 -16.21 20.58 -5.61
C GLY A 146 -15.92 20.09 -4.18
N TRP A 147 -16.71 19.16 -3.65
CA TRP A 147 -16.66 18.70 -2.26
C TRP A 147 -15.65 17.58 -2.00
N GLN A 148 -15.00 17.06 -3.05
CA GLN A 148 -14.09 15.90 -2.97
C GLN A 148 -13.00 16.06 -1.89
N ARG A 149 -12.53 17.29 -1.69
CA ARG A 149 -11.40 17.61 -0.81
C ARG A 149 -11.82 18.08 0.58
N LEU A 150 -13.11 18.09 0.89
CA LEU A 150 -13.57 18.55 2.19
C LEU A 150 -13.09 17.57 3.28
N PRO A 151 -12.50 18.08 4.37
CA PRO A 151 -12.04 17.24 5.47
C PRO A 151 -13.23 16.74 6.29
N VAL A 152 -13.34 15.42 6.44
CA VAL A 152 -14.29 14.74 7.30
C VAL A 152 -13.56 14.29 8.57
N LYS A 153 -14.01 14.80 9.72
CA LYS A 153 -13.54 14.34 11.03
C LYS A 153 -14.33 13.09 11.43
N MET A 154 -13.66 11.95 11.49
CA MET A 154 -14.24 10.71 12.02
C MET A 154 -13.63 10.39 13.38
N ARG A 155 -14.49 10.00 14.32
CA ARG A 155 -14.09 9.62 15.67
C ARG A 155 -14.32 8.13 15.85
N PHE A 156 -13.26 7.40 16.18
CA PHE A 156 -13.27 5.97 16.47
C PHE A 156 -13.15 5.81 17.98
N ASN A 157 -14.29 5.61 18.61
CA ASN A 157 -14.40 5.55 20.07
C ASN A 157 -14.83 4.14 20.51
N ALA A 158 -14.03 3.50 21.34
CA ALA A 158 -14.32 2.20 21.95
C ALA A 158 -14.62 2.29 23.46
N THR A 159 -14.92 3.48 24.01
CA THR A 159 -15.15 3.68 25.46
C THR A 159 -16.50 3.19 25.98
N GLY A 160 -17.45 2.85 25.10
CA GLY A 160 -18.79 2.42 25.51
C GLY A 160 -19.40 1.44 24.52
N TRP A 161 -20.42 0.71 24.96
CA TRP A 161 -21.03 -0.39 24.19
C TRP A 161 -21.54 0.05 22.80
N LEU A 162 -22.11 1.26 22.68
CA LEU A 162 -22.54 1.83 21.39
C LEU A 162 -21.36 2.11 20.45
N GLY A 163 -20.26 2.65 20.99
CA GLY A 163 -19.04 2.90 20.22
C GLY A 163 -18.41 1.60 19.73
N ILE A 164 -18.28 0.62 20.62
CA ILE A 164 -17.82 -0.74 20.28
C ILE A 164 -18.72 -1.37 19.21
N ARG A 165 -20.05 -1.29 19.36
CA ARG A 165 -21.00 -1.83 18.37
C ARG A 165 -20.84 -1.17 17.01
N ARG A 166 -20.70 0.16 16.97
CA ARG A 166 -20.43 0.91 15.73
C ARG A 166 -19.11 0.47 15.09
N LEU A 167 -18.02 0.41 15.85
CA LEU A 167 -16.72 -0.05 15.35
C LEU A 167 -16.79 -1.49 14.83
N ARG A 168 -17.56 -2.36 15.49
CA ARG A 168 -17.80 -3.74 15.01
C ARG A 168 -18.50 -3.73 13.66
N ILE A 169 -19.53 -2.91 13.48
CA ILE A 169 -20.22 -2.76 12.19
C ILE A 169 -19.25 -2.24 11.13
N GLU A 170 -18.49 -1.18 11.41
CA GLU A 170 -17.50 -0.62 10.48
C GLU A 170 -16.42 -1.66 10.13
N SER A 171 -15.92 -2.43 11.09
CA SER A 171 -14.94 -3.50 10.86
C SER A 171 -15.50 -4.67 10.04
N TRP A 172 -16.80 -4.93 10.12
CA TRP A 172 -17.47 -5.98 9.36
C TRP A 172 -17.54 -5.64 7.87
N LEU A 173 -17.53 -4.34 7.52
CA LEU A 173 -17.43 -3.85 6.14
C LEU A 173 -16.11 -4.20 5.46
N ARG A 174 -15.13 -4.80 6.17
CA ARG A 174 -13.89 -5.32 5.55
C ARG A 174 -14.14 -6.20 4.34
N ARG A 175 -15.25 -6.93 4.30
CA ARG A 175 -15.61 -7.78 3.14
C ARG A 175 -15.80 -6.98 1.85
N TRP A 176 -16.30 -5.75 1.96
CA TRP A 176 -16.48 -4.85 0.82
C TRP A 176 -15.19 -4.14 0.41
N ARG A 177 -14.16 -4.16 1.25
CA ARG A 177 -12.87 -3.52 0.99
C ARG A 177 -12.26 -3.95 -0.34
N MET A 178 -12.31 -5.24 -0.70
CA MET A 178 -11.77 -5.73 -1.98
C MET A 178 -12.57 -5.27 -3.21
N LEU A 179 -13.78 -4.75 -3.03
CA LEU A 179 -14.59 -4.14 -4.10
C LEU A 179 -14.39 -2.63 -4.19
N SER A 180 -13.53 -2.05 -3.33
CA SER A 180 -13.36 -0.61 -3.25
C SER A 180 -12.41 -0.05 -4.31
N ILE A 181 -12.65 1.19 -4.73
CA ILE A 181 -11.74 1.92 -5.64
C ILE A 181 -10.34 2.02 -5.01
N ARG A 182 -10.28 2.24 -3.69
CA ARG A 182 -9.03 2.31 -2.95
C ARG A 182 -8.23 1.02 -3.09
N TYR A 183 -8.87 -0.13 -2.93
CA TYR A 183 -8.20 -1.42 -3.10
C TYR A 183 -7.63 -1.60 -4.50
N ALA A 184 -8.38 -1.24 -5.55
CA ALA A 184 -7.90 -1.32 -6.93
C ALA A 184 -6.63 -0.47 -7.15
N LYS A 185 -6.62 0.78 -6.66
CA LYS A 185 -5.46 1.68 -6.71
C LYS A 185 -4.26 1.11 -5.96
N GLU A 186 -4.49 0.60 -4.75
CA GLU A 186 -3.44 0.00 -3.92
C GLU A 186 -2.84 -1.25 -4.55
N ARG A 187 -3.66 -2.12 -5.12
CA ARG A 187 -3.21 -3.32 -5.83
C ARG A 187 -2.31 -2.95 -7.02
N ILE A 188 -2.74 -1.99 -7.86
CA ILE A 188 -1.95 -1.54 -9.01
C ILE A 188 -0.60 -0.98 -8.54
N TRP A 189 -0.61 -0.17 -7.48
CA TRP A 189 0.61 0.40 -6.94
C TRP A 189 1.56 -0.68 -6.40
N VAL A 190 1.05 -1.65 -5.63
CA VAL A 190 1.86 -2.77 -5.10
C VAL A 190 2.52 -3.56 -6.23
N GLU A 191 1.76 -3.96 -7.26
CA GLU A 191 2.33 -4.70 -8.39
C GLU A 191 3.35 -3.84 -9.15
N ARG A 192 3.09 -2.54 -9.32
CA ARG A 192 4.04 -1.62 -9.96
C ARG A 192 5.33 -1.51 -9.15
N TRP A 193 5.26 -1.43 -7.82
CA TRP A 193 6.44 -1.38 -6.95
C TRP A 193 7.24 -2.69 -7.01
N LEU A 194 6.58 -3.85 -6.89
CA LEU A 194 7.24 -5.15 -7.03
C LEU A 194 7.88 -5.32 -8.41
N HIS A 195 7.23 -4.83 -9.46
CA HIS A 195 7.80 -4.81 -10.81
C HIS A 195 9.04 -3.92 -10.90
N MET A 196 9.08 -2.76 -10.23
CA MET A 196 10.29 -1.93 -10.19
C MET A 196 11.44 -2.61 -9.44
N ILE A 197 11.17 -3.36 -8.37
CA ILE A 197 12.19 -4.14 -7.66
C ILE A 197 12.78 -5.21 -8.60
N ASP A 198 11.92 -5.99 -9.26
CA ASP A 198 12.33 -7.02 -10.22
C ASP A 198 13.21 -6.45 -11.35
N ARG A 199 12.78 -5.33 -11.95
CA ARG A 199 13.54 -4.63 -12.99
C ARG A 199 14.85 -4.06 -12.48
N CYS A 200 14.88 -3.56 -11.23
CA CYS A 200 16.08 -3.05 -10.60
C CYS A 200 17.11 -4.16 -10.40
N LEU A 201 16.71 -5.30 -9.86
CA LEU A 201 17.57 -6.48 -9.69
C LEU A 201 18.23 -6.90 -11.02
N ALA A 202 17.47 -6.85 -12.12
CA ALA A 202 17.97 -7.26 -13.43
C ALA A 202 18.90 -6.24 -14.13
N LYS A 203 18.78 -4.94 -13.81
CA LYS A 203 19.46 -3.86 -14.57
C LYS A 203 20.47 -3.07 -13.76
N ARG A 204 20.15 -2.78 -12.50
CA ARG A 204 20.89 -1.93 -11.55
C ARG A 204 20.75 -2.49 -10.12
N PRO A 205 21.30 -3.69 -9.83
CA PRO A 205 21.14 -4.33 -8.53
C PRO A 205 21.65 -3.47 -7.36
N GLU A 206 22.62 -2.58 -7.61
CA GLU A 206 23.16 -1.65 -6.62
C GLU A 206 22.10 -0.69 -6.02
N ALA A 207 21.02 -0.41 -6.75
CA ALA A 207 19.96 0.50 -6.31
C ALA A 207 18.74 -0.20 -5.69
N VAL A 208 18.74 -1.55 -5.59
CA VAL A 208 17.55 -2.31 -5.20
C VAL A 208 17.03 -1.94 -3.82
N TRP A 209 17.92 -1.74 -2.85
CA TRP A 209 17.57 -1.33 -1.50
C TRP A 209 16.79 -0.02 -1.48
N THR A 210 17.24 0.95 -2.27
CA THR A 210 16.59 2.27 -2.34
C THR A 210 15.23 2.20 -3.03
N ILE A 211 15.06 1.31 -4.02
CA ILE A 211 13.76 1.04 -4.64
C ILE A 211 12.81 0.34 -3.65
N VAL A 212 13.28 -0.64 -2.89
CA VAL A 212 12.49 -1.30 -1.84
C VAL A 212 12.04 -0.28 -0.80
N GLN A 213 12.97 0.50 -0.24
CA GLN A 213 12.68 1.51 0.77
C GLN A 213 11.80 2.68 0.26
N SER A 214 11.69 2.88 -1.06
CA SER A 214 10.81 3.92 -1.61
C SER A 214 9.34 3.74 -1.19
N ALA A 215 8.91 2.52 -0.84
CA ALA A 215 7.58 2.26 -0.30
C ALA A 215 7.28 3.01 1.00
N THR A 216 8.30 3.36 1.79
CA THR A 216 8.15 4.11 3.05
C THR A 216 7.70 5.56 2.84
N MET A 217 7.74 6.06 1.61
CA MET A 217 7.19 7.38 1.25
C MET A 217 5.67 7.43 1.39
N ILE A 218 4.99 6.28 1.31
CA ILE A 218 3.54 6.21 1.26
C ILE A 218 3.03 5.63 2.57
N ARG A 219 2.52 6.50 3.44
CA ARG A 219 2.03 6.12 4.77
C ARG A 219 0.71 6.80 5.11
N GLY A 220 -0.06 6.13 5.95
CA GLY A 220 -1.30 6.63 6.53
C GLY A 220 -2.42 6.84 5.52
N TYR A 221 -3.15 7.92 5.74
CA TYR A 221 -4.33 8.36 5.01
C TYR A 221 -4.30 9.90 4.89
N GLY A 222 -5.22 10.46 4.12
CA GLY A 222 -5.35 11.89 3.89
C GLY A 222 -4.32 12.43 2.91
N ASP A 223 -4.06 13.73 3.05
CA ASP A 223 -3.10 14.43 2.20
C ASP A 223 -1.68 13.85 2.23
N PRO A 224 -1.11 13.40 3.38
CA PRO A 224 0.22 12.76 3.39
C PRO A 224 0.32 11.53 2.48
N TYR A 225 -0.73 10.70 2.44
CA TYR A 225 -0.79 9.56 1.55
C TYR A 225 -0.78 9.99 0.07
N LEU A 226 -1.61 10.98 -0.28
CA LEU A 226 -1.70 11.49 -1.65
C LEU A 226 -0.39 12.13 -2.12
N TYR A 227 0.25 12.94 -1.27
CA TYR A 227 1.55 13.54 -1.58
C TYR A 227 2.62 12.46 -1.71
N GLY A 228 2.66 11.47 -0.81
CA GLY A 228 3.57 10.34 -0.89
C GLY A 228 3.41 9.56 -2.21
N MET A 229 2.17 9.26 -2.60
CA MET A 229 1.85 8.55 -3.84
C MET A 229 2.28 9.32 -5.09
N ALA A 230 1.96 10.63 -5.13
CA ALA A 230 2.34 11.49 -6.23
C ALA A 230 3.87 11.66 -6.33
N ASN A 231 4.55 11.84 -5.20
CA ASN A 231 6.00 12.00 -5.14
C ASN A 231 6.72 10.72 -5.56
N TRP A 232 6.28 9.57 -5.06
CA TRP A 232 6.80 8.26 -5.47
C TRP A 232 6.64 8.05 -6.97
N THR A 233 5.45 8.32 -7.51
CA THR A 233 5.16 8.17 -8.94
C THR A 233 6.10 9.04 -9.78
N LEU A 234 6.30 10.30 -9.38
CA LEU A 234 7.17 11.23 -10.08
C LEU A 234 8.64 10.78 -10.08
N ILE A 235 9.16 10.27 -8.95
CA ILE A 235 10.52 9.72 -8.86
C ILE A 235 10.67 8.51 -9.78
N ILE A 236 9.73 7.56 -9.73
CA ILE A 236 9.79 6.36 -10.55
C ILE A 236 9.72 6.70 -12.04
N ASP A 237 8.82 7.59 -12.46
CA ASP A 237 8.61 7.92 -13.86
C ASP A 237 9.69 8.84 -14.43
N SER A 238 10.31 9.69 -13.61
CA SER A 238 11.28 10.67 -14.09
C SER A 238 12.74 10.22 -13.99
N LEU A 239 13.05 9.29 -13.08
CA LEU A 239 14.41 8.80 -12.85
C LEU A 239 14.50 7.30 -13.14
N VAL A 240 13.75 6.48 -12.41
CA VAL A 240 13.94 5.02 -12.40
C VAL A 240 13.62 4.37 -13.74
N LYS A 241 12.42 4.62 -14.29
CA LYS A 241 12.01 4.06 -15.59
C LYS A 241 12.92 4.50 -16.74
N PRO A 242 13.28 5.80 -16.88
CA PRO A 242 14.25 6.23 -17.89
C PRO A 242 15.61 5.53 -17.79
N VAL A 243 16.14 5.31 -16.57
CA VAL A 243 17.38 4.56 -16.39
C VAL A 243 17.22 3.11 -16.84
N PHE A 244 16.13 2.43 -16.45
CA PHE A 244 15.88 1.05 -16.87
C PHE A 244 15.64 0.89 -18.37
N ALA A 245 15.15 1.94 -19.03
CA ALA A 245 14.95 2.00 -20.48
C ALA A 245 16.23 2.41 -21.24
N GLY A 246 17.30 2.81 -20.55
CA GLY A 246 18.53 3.32 -21.18
C GLY A 246 18.41 4.75 -21.72
N ALA A 247 17.30 5.44 -21.46
CA ALA A 247 17.07 6.83 -21.91
C ALA A 247 17.76 7.87 -21.02
N LEU A 248 18.20 7.47 -19.81
CA LEU A 248 18.91 8.32 -18.86
C LEU A 248 20.07 7.54 -18.25
N THR A 249 21.28 8.06 -18.35
CA THR A 249 22.47 7.45 -17.72
C THR A 249 22.73 8.12 -16.38
N LEU A 250 22.47 7.39 -15.29
CA LEU A 250 22.88 7.79 -13.95
C LEU A 250 23.98 6.84 -13.46
N PRO A 251 25.17 7.37 -13.08
CA PRO A 251 26.24 6.56 -12.49
C PRO A 251 25.80 5.93 -11.16
N ASP A 252 25.12 6.71 -10.31
CA ASP A 252 24.58 6.24 -9.04
C ASP A 252 23.07 6.53 -8.97
N LEU A 253 22.28 5.53 -9.35
CA LEU A 253 20.82 5.60 -9.27
C LEU A 253 20.34 5.64 -7.81
N SER A 254 21.06 4.99 -6.89
CA SER A 254 20.70 4.93 -5.47
C SER A 254 20.75 6.33 -4.85
N ALA A 255 21.87 7.05 -5.04
CA ALA A 255 22.05 8.41 -4.58
C ALA A 255 21.02 9.37 -5.19
N ALA A 256 20.74 9.24 -6.49
CA ALA A 256 19.74 10.07 -7.17
C ALA A 256 18.33 9.88 -6.58
N ILE A 257 17.93 8.63 -6.28
CA ILE A 257 16.63 8.37 -5.64
C ILE A 257 16.63 8.90 -4.20
N ALA A 258 17.72 8.73 -3.44
CA ALA A 258 17.82 9.23 -2.07
C ALA A 258 17.75 10.77 -1.99
N GLU A 259 18.42 11.46 -2.91
CA GLU A 259 18.35 12.92 -3.07
C GLU A 259 16.90 13.36 -3.38
N ALA A 260 16.27 12.73 -4.36
CA ALA A 260 14.88 13.04 -4.72
C ALA A 260 13.91 12.75 -3.57
N ARG A 261 14.11 11.68 -2.80
CA ARG A 261 13.31 11.36 -1.60
C ARG A 261 13.46 12.42 -0.52
N THR A 262 14.67 12.93 -0.29
CA THR A 262 14.91 14.00 0.69
C THR A 262 14.22 15.31 0.27
N ALA A 263 14.13 15.58 -1.04
CA ALA A 263 13.43 16.75 -1.59
C ALA A 263 11.89 16.60 -1.63
N ALA A 264 11.35 15.40 -1.35
CA ALA A 264 9.93 15.07 -1.47
C ALA A 264 9.11 15.58 -0.27
N LEU A 265 9.05 16.91 -0.11
CA LEU A 265 8.24 17.56 0.92
C LEU A 265 6.73 17.41 0.65
N PRO A 266 5.86 17.59 1.68
CA PRO A 266 4.41 17.64 1.52
C PRO A 266 3.94 18.89 0.75
N ASP A 267 4.20 18.93 -0.56
CA ASP A 267 3.80 20.00 -1.47
C ASP A 267 2.91 19.46 -2.59
N ARG A 268 1.70 20.02 -2.72
CA ARG A 268 0.75 19.69 -3.78
C ARG A 268 1.30 19.94 -5.19
N ARG A 269 2.14 20.96 -5.37
CA ARG A 269 2.75 21.26 -6.68
C ARG A 269 4.01 20.45 -6.94
N GLN A 270 4.54 19.80 -5.90
CA GLN A 270 5.78 19.02 -5.92
C GLN A 270 6.97 19.85 -6.41
N THR A 271 6.99 21.14 -6.06
CA THR A 271 7.91 22.14 -6.63
C THR A 271 9.35 21.78 -6.32
N ALA A 272 9.67 21.54 -5.04
CA ALA A 272 11.00 21.14 -4.59
C ALA A 272 11.47 19.83 -5.24
N LEU A 273 10.60 18.83 -5.30
CA LEU A 273 10.90 17.53 -5.92
C LEU A 273 11.18 17.65 -7.41
N LYS A 274 10.36 18.42 -8.15
CA LYS A 274 10.57 18.67 -9.58
C LYS A 274 11.90 19.38 -9.83
N SER A 275 12.22 20.39 -9.03
CA SER A 275 13.50 21.09 -9.13
C SER A 275 14.69 20.18 -8.85
N ALA A 276 14.61 19.33 -7.82
CA ALA A 276 15.66 18.35 -7.52
C ALA A 276 15.86 17.34 -8.66
N ILE A 277 14.76 16.78 -9.20
CA ILE A 277 14.81 15.86 -10.34
C ILE A 277 15.42 16.54 -11.57
N ALA A 278 15.06 17.79 -11.84
CA ALA A 278 15.64 18.56 -12.94
C ALA A 278 17.16 18.73 -12.74
N ALA A 279 17.61 19.10 -11.55
CA ALA A 279 19.02 19.24 -11.23
C ALA A 279 19.80 17.92 -11.41
N ILE A 280 19.25 16.79 -10.94
CA ILE A 280 19.83 15.45 -11.13
C ILE A 280 19.99 15.14 -12.63
N ARG A 281 18.95 15.39 -13.44
CA ARG A 281 18.97 15.11 -14.89
C ARG A 281 19.95 16.01 -15.65
N THR A 282 20.07 17.27 -15.25
CA THR A 282 21.08 18.18 -15.83
C THR A 282 22.49 17.70 -15.53
N ARG A 283 22.79 17.29 -14.30
CA ARG A 283 24.10 16.72 -13.93
C ARG A 283 24.41 15.44 -14.72
N ALA A 284 23.42 14.58 -14.89
CA ALA A 284 23.55 13.36 -15.69
C ALA A 284 23.92 13.65 -17.16
N SER A 285 23.33 14.70 -17.73
CA SER A 285 23.59 15.13 -19.10
C SER A 285 24.97 15.78 -19.25
N ALA A 286 25.40 16.57 -18.27
CA ALA A 286 26.73 17.20 -18.26
C ALA A 286 27.88 16.19 -18.10
N GLY A 287 27.67 15.08 -17.39
CA GLY A 287 28.63 13.99 -17.29
C GLY A 287 28.77 13.13 -18.55
N THR A 288 27.95 13.37 -19.59
CA THR A 288 27.94 12.59 -20.85
C THR A 288 28.66 13.34 -22.00
N VAL A 289 29.38 14.44 -21.73
CA VAL A 289 30.12 15.16 -22.78
C VAL A 289 31.23 14.23 -23.35
N PRO A 290 31.24 13.96 -24.66
CA PRO A 290 32.25 13.10 -25.27
C PRO A 290 33.63 13.76 -25.20
N ALA A 291 34.65 12.96 -24.88
CA ALA A 291 36.06 13.36 -24.79
C ALA A 291 36.70 13.85 -26.12
N SER A 292 35.89 14.11 -27.15
CA SER A 292 36.34 14.60 -28.46
C SER A 292 36.36 16.13 -28.58
N ALA A 293 36.21 16.85 -27.48
CA ALA A 293 36.30 18.31 -27.42
C ALA A 293 37.25 18.76 -26.31
N MET A 294 38.52 18.39 -26.43
CA MET A 294 39.61 19.22 -25.89
C MET A 294 40.52 19.62 -27.06
N PRO A 295 40.79 20.92 -27.25
CA PRO A 295 41.70 21.42 -28.28
C PRO A 295 43.16 21.05 -28.00
#